data_AF-A0A6M5Y878-F1
#
_entry.id   AF-A0A6M5Y878-F1
#
_cell.length_a   1.000
_cell.length_b   1.000
_cell.length_c   1.000
_cell.angle_alpha   90.00
_cell.angle_beta   90.00
_cell.angle_gamma   90.00
#
_symmetry.space_group_name_H-M   'P 1'
#
loop_
_entity.id
_entity.type
_entity.pdbx_description
1 polymer ?
#
loop_
_entity_poly.entity_id
_entity_poly.type
_entity_poly.pdbx_seq_one_letter_code
_entity_poly.pdbx_strand_id
1 'polypeptide(L)'
;MTYKTVRINPGRSVNPQRRNTTITDSLESSRPAASAPGIQTTSARSVLVIYTGGTFGMVYDRRADQLIPFDFEQVLDRVPELNRLDFEITIVTLHDIIDSSNMKPAIWIELARLIEKNYHQYDSFVILHGTDTMAYTASALSFMLVGLNKPVILTGAQLPIGVARTDARENFITALEIAAAVDSAAVEPADSTRSVSNRIGQEDVRPIVPEVCVYFNSLLLRGNRSTKQESVQFNAFASENYPHLATAGVSIDYNRPYIRSYQPNQPLTIRTRLDPRVTILKLFPGITQPVVESIVSIPNLRGIVLETFGAGNAPTDAWFLDTLKAAIDRGVVVFNVSQCEGGRVTQGRYQTSKLLQQIGVVSGADITTEAAITKLMVLLGQEADPVRLRALLAQPIMGEMSE
;
A
#
# COMPACT_ATOMS: atom_id res chain seq x y z
N MET A 1 5.73 20.67 -9.22
CA MET A 1 6.65 19.60 -9.68
C MET A 1 6.11 19.05 -10.98
N THR A 2 7.03 18.85 -11.92
CA THR A 2 6.77 18.44 -13.30
C THR A 2 7.14 16.96 -13.39
N TYR A 3 6.19 16.10 -13.74
CA TYR A 3 6.39 14.64 -13.78
C TYR A 3 6.34 14.17 -15.22
N LYS A 4 7.29 13.32 -15.62
CA LYS A 4 7.26 12.69 -16.94
C LYS A 4 6.01 11.82 -17.03
N THR A 5 5.15 12.09 -18.01
CA THR A 5 3.82 11.51 -18.12
C THR A 5 3.62 10.80 -19.46
N VAL A 6 3.15 9.55 -19.40
CA VAL A 6 2.82 8.72 -20.57
C VAL A 6 1.35 8.33 -20.49
N ARG A 7 0.54 8.71 -21.48
CA ARG A 7 -0.87 8.32 -21.57
C ARG A 7 -1.04 7.21 -22.60
N ILE A 8 -1.76 6.15 -22.26
CA ILE A 8 -2.12 5.04 -23.13
C ILE A 8 -3.65 5.00 -23.20
N ASN A 9 -4.21 4.98 -24.42
CA ASN A 9 -5.66 4.86 -24.65
C ASN A 9 -5.98 3.57 -25.41
N PRO A 10 -6.10 2.43 -24.70
CA PRO A 10 -6.50 1.16 -25.30
C PRO A 10 -7.85 1.28 -26.03
N GLY A 11 -8.01 0.60 -27.17
CA GLY A 11 -9.31 0.50 -27.87
C GLY A 11 -9.76 1.70 -28.73
N ARG A 12 -9.06 2.84 -28.76
CA ARG A 12 -9.45 4.01 -29.62
C ARG A 12 -8.87 4.01 -31.04
N SER A 13 -8.09 3.00 -31.44
CA SER A 13 -7.48 2.98 -32.77
C SER A 13 -8.16 1.99 -33.71
N VAL A 14 -8.87 2.53 -34.70
CA VAL A 14 -9.35 1.82 -35.89
C VAL A 14 -8.19 1.58 -36.89
N ASN A 15 -6.99 2.10 -36.62
CA ASN A 15 -5.86 2.08 -37.56
C ASN A 15 -4.54 1.64 -36.89
N PRO A 16 -4.03 0.43 -37.18
CA PRO A 16 -2.86 -0.15 -36.50
C PRO A 16 -1.54 0.63 -36.66
N GLN A 17 -1.51 1.72 -37.45
CA GLN A 17 -0.34 2.58 -37.65
C GLN A 17 -0.28 3.86 -36.79
N ARG A 18 -1.34 4.23 -36.04
CA ARG A 18 -1.29 5.37 -35.10
C ARG A 18 -0.83 4.89 -33.72
N ARG A 19 0.20 5.53 -33.15
CA ARG A 19 0.65 5.28 -31.77
C ARG A 19 -0.49 5.62 -30.79
N ASN A 20 -0.89 4.66 -29.95
CA ASN A 20 -1.89 4.84 -28.89
C ASN A 20 -1.35 5.58 -27.65
N THR A 21 -0.20 6.24 -27.79
CA THR A 21 0.57 6.82 -26.70
C THR A 21 0.80 8.30 -26.92
N THR A 22 0.55 9.11 -25.89
CA THR A 22 0.91 10.53 -25.84
C THR A 22 1.87 10.77 -24.68
N ILE A 23 2.95 11.51 -24.91
CA ILE A 23 3.99 11.81 -23.93
C ILE A 23 3.97 13.31 -23.65
N THR A 24 3.93 13.69 -22.37
CA THR A 24 3.97 15.09 -21.92
C THR A 24 4.83 15.24 -20.68
N ASP A 25 5.48 16.39 -20.53
CA ASP A 25 6.26 16.71 -19.33
C ASP A 25 5.37 17.22 -18.17
N SER A 26 4.11 17.58 -18.43
CA SER A 26 3.17 18.04 -17.41
C SER A 26 1.98 17.08 -17.22
N LEU A 27 1.59 16.84 -15.95
CA LEU A 27 0.20 16.48 -15.63
C LEU A 27 -0.67 17.72 -15.80
N GLU A 28 -0.88 18.17 -17.03
CA GLU A 28 -1.86 19.23 -17.32
C GLU A 28 -3.28 18.68 -17.32
N SER A 29 -4.21 19.49 -16.80
CA SER A 29 -5.61 19.18 -16.48
C SER A 29 -6.54 18.99 -17.68
N SER A 30 -6.01 18.63 -18.85
CA SER A 30 -6.83 18.41 -20.03
C SER A 30 -7.35 16.96 -20.05
N ARG A 31 -8.63 16.81 -19.71
CA ARG A 31 -9.46 15.78 -20.35
C ARG A 31 -9.22 15.84 -21.87
N PRO A 32 -9.26 14.72 -22.61
CA PRO A 32 -9.28 14.79 -24.06
C PRO A 32 -10.44 15.71 -24.48
N ALA A 33 -10.18 16.63 -25.41
CA ALA A 33 -11.20 17.51 -25.98
C ALA A 33 -12.44 16.68 -26.36
N ALA A 34 -13.61 17.19 -26.01
CA ALA A 34 -14.88 16.57 -26.38
C ALA A 34 -14.85 16.19 -27.87
N SER A 35 -15.06 14.91 -28.16
CA SER A 35 -15.23 14.45 -29.53
C SER A 35 -16.38 15.23 -30.18
N ALA A 36 -16.25 15.47 -31.48
CA ALA A 36 -17.28 16.09 -32.31
C ALA A 36 -18.69 15.53 -32.01
N PRO A 37 -19.75 16.36 -32.11
CA PRO A 37 -21.09 15.93 -31.74
C PRO A 37 -21.54 14.81 -32.68
N GLY A 38 -21.60 13.58 -32.17
CA GLY A 38 -22.03 12.43 -32.98
C GLY A 38 -21.69 11.04 -32.46
N ILE A 39 -20.73 10.88 -31.53
CA ILE A 39 -20.42 9.58 -30.92
C ILE A 39 -20.25 9.79 -29.41
N GLN A 40 -21.29 9.48 -28.64
CA GLN A 40 -21.22 9.45 -27.18
C GLN A 40 -20.43 8.21 -26.76
N THR A 41 -19.11 8.35 -26.60
CA THR A 41 -18.30 7.34 -25.91
C THR A 41 -18.63 7.38 -24.43
N THR A 42 -19.05 6.25 -23.86
CA THR A 42 -18.98 6.02 -22.41
C THR A 42 -17.61 6.48 -21.91
N SER A 43 -17.58 7.28 -20.83
CA SER A 43 -16.31 7.69 -20.23
C SER A 43 -15.53 6.42 -19.88
N ALA A 44 -14.44 6.14 -20.60
CA ALA A 44 -13.60 5.00 -20.30
C ALA A 44 -13.08 5.13 -18.87
N ARG A 45 -13.08 4.03 -18.12
CA ARG A 45 -12.45 3.97 -16.79
C ARG A 45 -10.98 4.39 -16.92
N SER A 46 -10.39 4.92 -15.85
CA SER A 46 -9.05 5.50 -15.90
C SER A 46 -8.19 5.12 -14.68
N VAL A 47 -6.96 4.68 -14.95
CA VAL A 47 -5.99 4.28 -13.93
C VAL A 47 -4.76 5.17 -13.98
N LEU A 48 -4.37 5.73 -12.82
CA LEU A 48 -3.08 6.42 -12.66
C LEU A 48 -2.03 5.46 -12.11
N VAL A 49 -1.02 5.17 -12.90
CA VAL A 49 0.16 4.42 -12.51
C VAL A 49 1.24 5.37 -12.03
N ILE A 50 1.68 5.23 -10.78
CA ILE A 50 2.78 6.00 -10.20
C ILE A 50 4.02 5.10 -10.17
N TYR A 51 5.01 5.39 -11.01
CA TYR A 51 6.28 4.68 -11.02
C TYR A 51 7.26 5.33 -10.05
N THR A 52 7.51 4.64 -8.92
CA THR A 52 8.46 5.08 -7.89
C THR A 52 9.88 4.61 -8.13
N GLY A 53 10.04 3.49 -8.87
CA GLY A 53 11.31 2.83 -9.09
C GLY A 53 11.23 1.32 -8.85
N GLY A 54 12.37 0.75 -8.47
CA GLY A 54 12.55 -0.69 -8.30
C GLY A 54 12.80 -1.46 -9.60
N THR A 55 13.05 -2.76 -9.44
CA THR A 55 13.50 -3.70 -10.48
C THR A 55 12.60 -3.74 -11.71
N PHE A 56 11.30 -3.47 -11.55
CA PHE A 56 10.32 -3.46 -12.64
C PHE A 56 10.80 -2.64 -13.85
N GLY A 57 11.17 -1.39 -13.62
CA GLY A 57 11.59 -0.46 -14.66
C GLY A 57 13.09 -0.52 -14.90
N MET A 58 13.71 -1.70 -14.87
CA MET A 58 15.12 -1.87 -15.22
C MET A 58 15.26 -2.72 -16.49
N VAL A 59 16.24 -2.38 -17.32
CA VAL A 59 16.65 -3.17 -18.49
C VAL A 59 18.13 -3.45 -18.40
N TYR A 60 18.54 -4.66 -18.76
CA TYR A 60 19.94 -5.02 -18.78
C TYR A 60 20.64 -4.44 -20.02
N ASP A 61 21.61 -3.56 -19.79
CA ASP A 61 22.47 -3.03 -20.84
C ASP A 61 23.67 -3.95 -21.04
N ARG A 62 23.66 -4.70 -22.16
CA ARG A 62 24.74 -5.64 -22.52
C ARG A 62 26.09 -4.96 -22.74
N ARG A 63 26.13 -3.66 -23.04
CA ARG A 63 27.39 -2.93 -23.28
C ARG A 63 28.03 -2.50 -21.97
N ALA A 64 27.21 -2.16 -20.98
CA ALA A 64 27.66 -1.67 -19.68
C ALA A 64 27.68 -2.78 -18.59
N ASP A 65 27.22 -4.00 -18.91
CA ASP A 65 27.10 -5.13 -17.98
C ASP A 65 26.38 -4.78 -16.67
N GLN A 66 25.35 -3.94 -16.78
CA GLN A 66 24.60 -3.42 -15.64
C GLN A 66 23.12 -3.22 -15.98
N LEU A 67 22.28 -3.17 -14.95
CA LEU A 67 20.88 -2.78 -15.09
C LEU A 67 20.76 -1.25 -15.14
N ILE A 68 20.06 -0.74 -16.15
CA ILE A 68 19.77 0.69 -16.31
C ILE A 68 18.25 0.94 -16.23
N PRO A 69 17.80 2.14 -15.81
CA PRO A 69 16.38 2.49 -15.80
C PRO A 69 15.74 2.40 -17.19
N PHE A 70 14.51 1.91 -17.22
CA PHE A 70 13.65 1.76 -18.38
C PHE A 70 12.89 3.06 -18.66
N ASP A 71 12.86 3.47 -19.93
CA ASP A 71 12.00 4.57 -20.35
C ASP A 71 10.56 4.08 -20.57
N PHE A 72 9.65 4.51 -19.70
CA PHE A 72 8.23 4.18 -19.80
C PHE A 72 7.55 4.70 -21.06
N GLU A 73 8.17 5.59 -21.83
CA GLU A 73 7.71 5.92 -23.19
C GLU A 73 7.63 4.68 -24.09
N GLN A 74 8.48 3.67 -23.83
CA GLN A 74 8.56 2.43 -24.58
C GLN A 74 7.79 1.28 -23.90
N VAL A 75 6.95 1.57 -22.90
CA VAL A 75 6.25 0.53 -22.12
C VAL A 75 5.44 -0.42 -23.00
N LEU A 76 4.82 0.09 -24.07
CA LEU A 76 4.06 -0.74 -25.03
C LEU A 76 4.93 -1.69 -25.84
N ASP A 77 6.22 -1.40 -26.03
CA ASP A 77 7.15 -2.30 -26.71
C ASP A 77 7.49 -3.51 -25.82
N ARG A 78 7.37 -3.35 -24.50
CA ARG A 78 7.66 -4.39 -23.49
C ARG A 78 6.40 -5.10 -22.99
N VAL A 79 5.27 -4.42 -23.02
CA VAL A 79 3.96 -4.90 -22.54
C VAL A 79 2.88 -4.53 -23.58
N PRO A 80 2.91 -5.12 -24.78
CA PRO A 80 1.91 -4.83 -25.82
C PRO A 80 0.48 -5.19 -25.41
N GLU A 81 0.32 -6.07 -24.42
CA GLU A 81 -0.95 -6.51 -23.84
C GLU A 81 -1.77 -5.35 -23.27
N LEU A 82 -1.13 -4.25 -22.86
CA LEU A 82 -1.83 -3.05 -22.38
C LEU A 82 -2.81 -2.48 -23.42
N ASN A 83 -2.59 -2.70 -24.72
CA ASN A 83 -3.52 -2.28 -25.77
C ASN A 83 -4.84 -3.05 -25.79
N ARG A 84 -4.91 -4.21 -25.10
CA ARG A 84 -6.10 -5.07 -25.03
C ARG A 84 -7.02 -4.73 -23.86
N LEU A 85 -6.55 -3.90 -22.92
CA LEU A 85 -7.36 -3.41 -21.81
C LEU A 85 -8.44 -2.46 -22.35
N ASP A 86 -9.48 -2.20 -21.56
CA ASP A 86 -10.64 -1.40 -21.98
C ASP A 86 -10.79 -0.08 -21.17
N PHE A 87 -9.68 0.37 -20.58
CA PHE A 87 -9.59 1.56 -19.74
C PHE A 87 -8.32 2.38 -20.05
N GLU A 88 -8.39 3.70 -19.83
CA GLU A 88 -7.27 4.63 -20.04
C GLU A 88 -6.21 4.43 -18.93
N ILE A 89 -4.94 4.46 -19.32
CA ILE A 89 -3.81 4.33 -18.39
C ILE A 89 -2.96 5.58 -18.51
N THR A 90 -2.70 6.26 -17.39
CA THR A 90 -1.67 7.30 -17.33
C THR A 90 -0.55 6.83 -16.42
N ILE A 91 0.69 6.87 -16.91
CA ILE A 91 1.88 6.54 -16.13
C ILE A 91 2.61 7.84 -15.81
N VAL A 92 2.89 8.07 -14.54
CA VAL A 92 3.70 9.19 -14.05
C VAL A 92 4.93 8.64 -13.36
N THR A 93 6.10 9.14 -13.76
CA THR A 93 7.39 8.75 -13.16
C THR A 93 7.79 9.79 -12.13
N LEU A 94 8.13 9.35 -10.90
CA LEU A 94 8.73 10.24 -9.90
C LEU A 94 10.04 10.82 -10.44
N HIS A 95 10.40 12.02 -9.97
CA HIS A 95 11.57 12.73 -10.48
C HIS A 95 12.87 11.94 -10.24
N ASP A 96 13.02 11.44 -9.02
CA ASP A 96 14.09 10.53 -8.65
C ASP A 96 13.52 9.12 -8.57
N ILE A 97 14.06 8.22 -9.40
CA ILE A 97 13.75 6.80 -9.32
C ILE A 97 14.41 6.26 -8.06
N ILE A 98 13.61 5.63 -7.19
CA ILE A 98 14.02 5.23 -5.86
C ILE A 98 14.21 3.70 -5.80
N ASP A 99 15.35 3.28 -5.27
CA ASP A 99 15.51 1.92 -4.75
C ASP A 99 14.68 1.78 -3.47
N SER A 100 13.88 0.73 -3.35
CA SER A 100 12.99 0.53 -2.19
C SER A 100 13.74 0.52 -0.85
N SER A 101 15.00 0.11 -0.79
CA SER A 101 15.82 0.16 0.43
C SER A 101 16.09 1.60 0.92
N ASN A 102 15.98 2.59 0.03
CA ASN A 102 16.13 4.02 0.33
C ASN A 102 14.80 4.74 0.58
N MET A 103 13.69 4.00 0.69
CA MET A 103 12.36 4.54 0.95
C MET A 103 12.31 5.24 2.32
N LYS A 104 11.60 6.38 2.39
CA LYS A 104 11.51 7.24 3.58
C LYS A 104 10.09 7.79 3.75
N PRO A 105 9.70 8.22 4.97
CA PRO A 105 8.41 8.87 5.21
C PRO A 105 8.10 10.06 4.29
N ALA A 106 9.12 10.82 3.88
CA ALA A 106 8.96 11.92 2.94
C ALA A 106 8.40 11.47 1.57
N ILE A 107 8.78 10.28 1.10
CA ILE A 107 8.30 9.72 -0.16
C ILE A 107 6.86 9.22 0.01
N TRP A 108 6.51 8.61 1.15
CA TRP A 108 5.11 8.26 1.44
C TRP A 108 4.19 9.48 1.43
N ILE A 109 4.67 10.62 1.96
CA ILE A 109 3.97 11.90 1.92
C ILE A 109 3.81 12.40 0.48
N GLU A 110 4.84 12.28 -0.35
CA GLU A 110 4.76 12.62 -1.78
C GLU A 110 3.70 11.76 -2.50
N LEU A 111 3.70 10.45 -2.28
CA LEU A 111 2.72 9.52 -2.86
C LEU A 111 1.29 9.87 -2.44
N ALA A 112 1.06 10.11 -1.14
CA ALA A 112 -0.26 10.48 -0.64
C ALA A 112 -0.75 11.80 -1.24
N ARG A 113 0.12 12.81 -1.38
CA ARG A 113 -0.21 14.08 -2.04
C ARG A 113 -0.48 13.91 -3.53
N LEU A 114 0.27 13.04 -4.20
CA LEU A 114 0.06 12.78 -5.63
C LEU A 114 -1.28 12.09 -5.87
N ILE A 115 -1.66 11.14 -5.02
CA ILE A 115 -2.99 10.50 -5.03
C ILE A 115 -4.08 11.53 -4.75
N GLU A 116 -3.96 12.32 -3.67
CA GLU A 116 -4.95 13.35 -3.30
C GLU A 116 -5.19 14.35 -4.44
N LYS A 117 -4.11 14.89 -5.02
CA LYS A 117 -4.17 15.85 -6.14
C LYS A 117 -4.90 15.28 -7.36
N ASN A 118 -4.78 13.98 -7.61
CA ASN A 118 -5.34 13.31 -8.77
C ASN A 118 -6.61 12.50 -8.46
N TYR A 119 -7.11 12.58 -7.24
CA TYR A 119 -8.18 11.70 -6.73
C TYR A 119 -9.49 11.84 -7.51
N HIS A 120 -9.81 13.03 -8.01
CA HIS A 120 -11.02 13.26 -8.82
C HIS A 120 -10.82 13.01 -10.32
N GLN A 121 -9.56 12.91 -10.78
CA GLN A 121 -9.24 12.79 -12.20
C GLN A 121 -9.17 11.32 -12.66
N TYR A 122 -8.83 10.41 -11.76
CA TYR A 122 -8.65 8.99 -12.04
C TYR A 122 -9.56 8.13 -11.17
N ASP A 123 -9.98 6.97 -11.66
CA ASP A 123 -10.87 6.06 -10.95
C ASP A 123 -10.12 5.15 -9.97
N SER A 124 -8.84 4.92 -10.21
CA SER A 124 -7.97 4.12 -9.34
C SER A 124 -6.48 4.43 -9.54
N PHE A 125 -5.66 3.87 -8.64
CA PHE A 125 -4.22 4.09 -8.59
C PHE A 125 -3.48 2.76 -8.54
N VAL A 126 -2.41 2.65 -9.33
CA VAL A 126 -1.42 1.57 -9.23
C VAL A 126 -0.07 2.19 -8.91
N ILE A 127 0.66 1.65 -7.94
CA ILE A 127 1.99 2.12 -7.59
C ILE A 127 2.99 1.02 -7.93
N LEU A 128 3.86 1.29 -8.89
CA LEU A 128 4.98 0.42 -9.22
C LEU A 128 6.13 0.72 -8.25
N HIS A 129 6.48 -0.27 -7.45
CA HIS A 129 7.37 -0.14 -6.29
C HIS A 129 8.38 -1.29 -6.21
N GLY A 130 9.58 -1.02 -5.67
CA GLY A 130 10.55 -2.06 -5.36
C GLY A 130 10.08 -2.99 -4.24
N THR A 131 10.43 -4.27 -4.29
CA THR A 131 9.79 -5.27 -3.42
C THR A 131 10.21 -5.16 -1.95
N ASP A 132 11.42 -4.72 -1.64
CA ASP A 132 11.99 -4.80 -0.27
C ASP A 132 11.21 -4.04 0.79
N THR A 133 10.61 -2.90 0.45
CA THR A 133 9.87 -2.06 1.40
C THR A 133 8.41 -1.81 0.97
N MET A 134 7.91 -2.57 0.00
CA MET A 134 6.54 -2.40 -0.52
C MET A 134 5.48 -2.55 0.57
N ALA A 135 5.63 -3.54 1.47
CA ALA A 135 4.73 -3.77 2.60
C ALA A 135 4.70 -2.58 3.58
N TYR A 136 5.85 -1.93 3.82
CA TYR A 136 5.92 -0.71 4.64
C TYR A 136 5.19 0.45 3.97
N THR A 137 5.42 0.68 2.67
CA THR A 137 4.74 1.76 1.93
C THR A 137 3.24 1.51 1.85
N ALA A 138 2.80 0.28 1.60
CA ALA A 138 1.38 -0.09 1.59
C ALA A 138 0.74 0.15 2.96
N SER A 139 1.43 -0.23 4.02
CA SER A 139 0.98 0.00 5.40
C SER A 139 0.86 1.49 5.72
N ALA A 140 1.89 2.28 5.44
CA ALA A 140 1.89 3.72 5.66
C ALA A 140 0.73 4.41 4.90
N LEU A 141 0.60 4.14 3.60
CA LEU A 141 -0.47 4.71 2.78
C LEU A 141 -1.86 4.33 3.29
N SER A 142 -2.05 3.11 3.81
CA SER A 142 -3.33 2.69 4.39
C SER A 142 -3.75 3.59 5.55
N PHE A 143 -2.82 3.99 6.43
CA PHE A 143 -3.11 4.88 7.56
C PHE A 143 -3.18 6.36 7.14
N MET A 144 -2.52 6.73 6.04
CA MET A 144 -2.45 8.09 5.54
C MET A 144 -3.67 8.49 4.71
N LEU A 145 -4.24 7.58 3.92
CA LEU A 145 -5.37 7.82 3.01
C LEU A 145 -6.72 7.55 3.70
N VAL A 146 -7.16 8.47 4.55
CA VAL A 146 -8.39 8.33 5.34
C VAL A 146 -9.61 8.62 4.46
N GLY A 147 -10.63 7.75 4.51
CA GLY A 147 -11.80 7.88 3.64
C GLY A 147 -11.54 7.42 2.20
N LEU A 148 -10.49 6.63 1.97
CA LEU A 148 -10.20 6.06 0.65
C LEU A 148 -11.39 5.21 0.17
N ASN A 149 -11.80 5.45 -1.07
CA ASN A 149 -12.92 4.81 -1.75
C ASN A 149 -12.58 4.37 -3.17
N LYS A 150 -11.30 4.51 -3.56
CA LYS A 150 -10.74 4.10 -4.85
C LYS A 150 -9.60 3.12 -4.60
N PRO A 151 -9.41 2.10 -5.44
CA PRO A 151 -8.31 1.16 -5.30
C PRO A 151 -6.95 1.87 -5.36
N VAL A 152 -6.05 1.49 -4.45
CA VAL A 152 -4.62 1.85 -4.50
C VAL A 152 -3.82 0.55 -4.42
N ILE A 153 -3.37 0.05 -5.57
CA ILE A 153 -2.71 -1.25 -5.66
C ILE A 153 -1.21 -1.05 -5.81
N LEU A 154 -0.42 -1.49 -4.83
CA LEU A 154 1.03 -1.58 -4.96
C LEU A 154 1.39 -2.90 -5.64
N THR A 155 2.31 -2.84 -6.59
CA THR A 155 2.88 -4.04 -7.22
C THR A 155 4.32 -3.77 -7.68
N GLY A 156 5.01 -4.82 -8.12
CA GLY A 156 6.40 -4.76 -8.54
C GLY A 156 6.83 -6.05 -9.23
N ALA A 157 8.14 -6.32 -9.22
CA ALA A 157 8.70 -7.54 -9.81
C ALA A 157 9.99 -7.95 -9.10
N GLN A 158 10.23 -9.26 -9.03
CA GLN A 158 11.54 -9.80 -8.65
C GLN A 158 12.53 -9.73 -9.82
N LEU A 159 12.04 -9.85 -11.06
CA LEU A 159 12.86 -9.79 -12.27
C LEU A 159 12.56 -8.55 -13.11
N PRO A 160 13.59 -7.93 -13.73
CA PRO A 160 13.38 -6.77 -14.58
C PRO A 160 12.49 -7.07 -15.80
N ILE A 161 11.71 -6.09 -16.24
CA ILE A 161 10.74 -6.26 -17.35
C ILE A 161 11.39 -6.68 -18.68
N GLY A 162 12.69 -6.41 -18.84
CA GLY A 162 13.47 -6.80 -20.01
C GLY A 162 13.84 -8.29 -20.07
N VAL A 163 13.65 -9.05 -18.99
CA VAL A 163 14.04 -10.47 -18.91
C VAL A 163 12.89 -11.37 -19.39
N ALA A 164 13.20 -12.44 -20.14
CA ALA A 164 12.19 -13.30 -20.76
C ALA A 164 11.21 -13.97 -19.78
N ARG A 165 11.70 -14.35 -18.60
CA ARG A 165 10.94 -15.01 -17.53
C ARG A 165 10.48 -14.05 -16.43
N THR A 166 10.34 -12.77 -16.76
CA THR A 166 9.94 -11.73 -15.81
C THR A 166 8.53 -11.95 -15.29
N ASP A 167 8.34 -11.76 -13.99
CA ASP A 167 7.05 -11.66 -13.31
C ASP A 167 6.42 -10.26 -13.46
N ALA A 168 7.18 -9.27 -13.93
CA ALA A 168 6.75 -7.88 -14.06
C ALA A 168 5.48 -7.71 -14.91
N ARG A 169 5.39 -8.41 -16.06
CA ARG A 169 4.27 -8.23 -16.99
C ARG A 169 2.95 -8.67 -16.37
N GLU A 170 2.91 -9.91 -15.89
CA GLU A 170 1.74 -10.50 -15.25
C GLU A 170 1.31 -9.71 -14.02
N ASN A 171 2.28 -9.35 -13.15
CA ASN A 171 2.01 -8.54 -11.96
C ASN A 171 1.36 -7.19 -12.32
N PHE A 172 1.91 -6.51 -13.33
CA PHE A 172 1.42 -5.18 -13.71
C PHE A 172 0.07 -5.21 -14.41
N ILE A 173 -0.12 -6.09 -15.40
CA ILE A 173 -1.39 -6.21 -16.12
C ILE A 173 -2.51 -6.56 -15.15
N THR A 174 -2.30 -7.57 -14.29
CA THR A 174 -3.34 -8.01 -13.36
C THR A 174 -3.61 -6.96 -12.28
N ALA A 175 -2.60 -6.23 -11.80
CA ALA A 175 -2.81 -5.11 -10.88
C ALA A 175 -3.67 -4.00 -11.51
N LEU A 176 -3.49 -3.70 -12.80
CA LEU A 176 -4.33 -2.75 -13.54
C LEU A 176 -5.78 -3.26 -13.66
N GLU A 177 -5.96 -4.55 -13.98
CA GLU A 177 -7.29 -5.16 -14.06
C GLU A 177 -8.03 -5.10 -12.72
N ILE A 178 -7.35 -5.45 -11.62
CA ILE A 178 -7.89 -5.35 -10.25
C ILE A 178 -8.24 -3.89 -9.92
N ALA A 179 -7.34 -2.94 -10.23
CA ALA A 179 -7.56 -1.53 -9.96
C ALA A 179 -8.73 -0.96 -10.77
N ALA A 180 -9.00 -1.48 -11.97
CA ALA A 180 -10.11 -1.05 -12.82
C ALA A 180 -11.41 -1.84 -12.56
N ALA A 181 -11.38 -2.89 -11.74
CA ALA A 181 -12.51 -3.78 -11.51
C ALA A 181 -13.62 -3.09 -10.69
N VAL A 182 -14.86 -3.21 -11.18
CA VAL A 182 -16.04 -2.56 -10.62
C VAL A 182 -17.17 -3.56 -10.45
N ASP A 183 -18.05 -3.31 -9.49
CA ASP A 183 -19.20 -4.17 -9.23
C ASP A 183 -20.36 -3.82 -10.17
N SER A 184 -20.62 -4.68 -11.15
CA SER A 184 -21.73 -4.53 -12.08
C SER A 184 -23.11 -4.67 -11.41
N ALA A 185 -23.16 -5.26 -10.22
CA ALA A 185 -24.39 -5.52 -9.46
C ALA A 185 -24.91 -4.32 -8.65
N ALA A 186 -24.16 -3.21 -8.58
CA ALA A 186 -24.65 -1.97 -7.97
C ALA A 186 -25.74 -1.27 -8.81
N VAL A 187 -26.00 -1.77 -10.02
CA VAL A 187 -27.15 -1.42 -10.86
C VAL A 187 -28.35 -2.27 -10.42
N GLU A 188 -28.95 -1.97 -9.27
CA GLU A 188 -30.32 -2.46 -9.05
C GLU A 188 -31.24 -1.76 -10.08
N PRO A 189 -32.16 -2.48 -10.74
CA PRO A 189 -33.15 -1.83 -11.58
C PRO A 189 -34.04 -1.00 -10.66
N ALA A 190 -33.85 0.32 -10.68
CA ALA A 190 -34.79 1.25 -10.12
C ALA A 190 -36.16 0.93 -10.74
N ASP A 191 -37.06 0.41 -9.91
CA ASP A 191 -38.52 0.39 -10.02
C ASP A 191 -39.07 0.60 -11.45
N SER A 192 -39.64 -0.45 -12.03
CA SER A 192 -40.14 -0.57 -13.41
C SER A 192 -41.31 0.36 -13.78
N THR A 193 -41.47 1.47 -13.07
CA THR A 193 -42.52 2.48 -13.26
C THR A 193 -42.00 3.87 -13.58
N ARG A 194 -40.68 4.11 -13.65
CA ARG A 194 -40.11 5.40 -14.09
C ARG A 194 -39.60 5.37 -15.53
N SER A 195 -40.24 6.19 -16.36
CA SER A 195 -39.89 6.49 -17.74
C SER A 195 -38.38 6.67 -17.93
N VAL A 196 -37.85 5.94 -18.91
CA VAL A 196 -36.45 5.83 -19.30
C VAL A 196 -35.90 7.21 -19.72
N SER A 197 -35.15 7.85 -18.81
CA SER A 197 -34.05 8.74 -19.19
C SER A 197 -32.75 7.95 -19.03
N ASN A 198 -32.21 7.43 -20.13
CA ASN A 198 -30.89 6.79 -20.19
C ASN A 198 -29.80 7.76 -19.74
N ARG A 199 -29.47 7.74 -18.46
CA ARG A 199 -28.19 8.19 -17.91
C ARG A 199 -27.87 7.24 -16.75
N ILE A 200 -27.01 6.25 -16.99
CA ILE A 200 -26.26 5.63 -15.91
C ILE A 200 -25.41 6.76 -15.34
N GLY A 201 -25.77 7.23 -14.15
CA GLY A 201 -25.00 8.25 -13.45
C GLY A 201 -23.65 7.68 -13.07
N GLN A 202 -22.64 8.53 -12.96
CA GLN A 202 -21.29 8.18 -12.48
C GLN A 202 -21.30 7.63 -11.03
N GLU A 203 -22.46 7.58 -10.37
CA GLU A 203 -22.71 7.14 -9.00
C GLU A 203 -22.97 5.62 -8.86
N ASP A 204 -23.22 4.90 -9.95
CA ASP A 204 -23.62 3.47 -9.91
C ASP A 204 -22.45 2.48 -10.11
N VAL A 205 -21.25 2.97 -10.43
CA VAL A 205 -20.07 2.13 -10.65
C VAL A 205 -19.17 2.17 -9.42
N ARG A 206 -19.16 1.07 -8.64
CA ARG A 206 -18.38 0.97 -7.40
C ARG A 206 -17.15 0.11 -7.61
N PRO A 207 -15.95 0.53 -7.17
CA PRO A 207 -14.78 -0.34 -7.23
C PRO A 207 -14.97 -1.56 -6.35
N ILE A 208 -14.47 -2.72 -6.79
CA ILE A 208 -14.54 -3.95 -5.98
C ILE A 208 -13.67 -3.82 -4.73
N VAL A 209 -12.50 -3.15 -4.83
CA VAL A 209 -11.48 -3.09 -3.77
C VAL A 209 -11.13 -1.64 -3.38
N PRO A 210 -11.93 -0.96 -2.54
CA PRO A 210 -11.69 0.44 -2.13
C PRO A 210 -10.68 0.55 -0.96
N GLU A 211 -9.52 -0.08 -1.08
CA GLU A 211 -8.47 -0.05 -0.06
C GLU A 211 -7.06 -0.04 -0.66
N VAL A 212 -6.05 0.12 0.20
CA VAL A 212 -4.64 -0.01 -0.18
C VAL A 212 -4.25 -1.47 -0.13
N CYS A 213 -3.76 -2.00 -1.24
CA CYS A 213 -3.43 -3.42 -1.39
C CYS A 213 -2.01 -3.63 -1.89
N VAL A 214 -1.48 -4.82 -1.67
CA VAL A 214 -0.32 -5.36 -2.39
C VAL A 214 -0.82 -6.46 -3.31
N TYR A 215 -0.53 -6.36 -4.60
CA TYR A 215 -0.75 -7.46 -5.54
C TYR A 215 0.58 -8.03 -5.99
N PHE A 216 0.78 -9.33 -5.78
CA PHE A 216 1.99 -10.02 -6.18
C PHE A 216 1.73 -11.52 -6.37
N ASN A 217 2.24 -12.11 -7.46
CA ASN A 217 2.22 -13.56 -7.70
C ASN A 217 0.83 -14.18 -7.46
N SER A 218 -0.15 -13.72 -8.26
CA SER A 218 -1.55 -14.17 -8.21
C SER A 218 -2.33 -13.85 -6.93
N LEU A 219 -1.75 -13.19 -5.92
CA LEU A 219 -2.43 -12.88 -4.66
C LEU A 219 -2.64 -11.37 -4.51
N LEU A 220 -3.87 -10.99 -4.16
CA LEU A 220 -4.19 -9.65 -3.69
C LEU A 220 -4.29 -9.65 -2.17
N LEU A 221 -3.40 -8.92 -1.50
CA LEU A 221 -3.30 -8.83 -0.05
C LEU A 221 -3.74 -7.45 0.41
N ARG A 222 -4.36 -7.37 1.59
CA ARG A 222 -4.56 -6.08 2.27
C ARG A 222 -3.19 -5.49 2.61
N GLY A 223 -2.95 -4.23 2.24
CA GLY A 223 -1.62 -3.63 2.30
C GLY A 223 -0.98 -3.66 3.69
N ASN A 224 -1.75 -3.30 4.72
CA ASN A 224 -1.32 -3.32 6.13
C ASN A 224 -1.43 -4.69 6.82
N ARG A 225 -1.62 -5.76 6.05
CA ARG A 225 -1.52 -7.16 6.48
C ARG A 225 -0.45 -7.94 5.70
N SER A 226 0.24 -7.26 4.79
CA SER A 226 1.26 -7.87 3.94
C SER A 226 2.65 -7.79 4.56
N THR A 227 3.46 -8.82 4.33
CA THR A 227 4.88 -8.91 4.70
C THR A 227 5.64 -9.55 3.55
N LYS A 228 6.87 -9.10 3.28
CA LYS A 228 7.78 -9.77 2.33
C LYS A 228 8.48 -10.92 3.08
N GLN A 229 8.16 -12.16 2.73
CA GLN A 229 8.72 -13.37 3.34
C GLN A 229 9.81 -14.02 2.48
N GLU A 230 9.78 -13.81 1.17
CA GLU A 230 10.71 -14.46 0.23
C GLU A 230 11.54 -13.45 -0.57
N SER A 231 12.84 -13.70 -0.65
CA SER A 231 13.80 -12.81 -1.33
C SER A 231 14.14 -13.24 -2.75
N VAL A 232 13.96 -14.53 -3.08
CA VAL A 232 14.36 -15.11 -4.37
C VAL A 232 13.17 -15.61 -5.17
N GLN A 233 12.22 -16.27 -4.51
CA GLN A 233 11.07 -16.86 -5.18
C GLN A 233 10.02 -15.78 -5.55
N PHE A 234 9.14 -16.11 -6.51
CA PHE A 234 8.08 -15.20 -6.93
C PHE A 234 6.96 -15.06 -5.91
N ASN A 235 6.76 -16.03 -5.00
CA ASN A 235 5.83 -15.92 -3.87
C ASN A 235 6.42 -15.03 -2.75
N ALA A 236 6.80 -13.80 -3.10
CA ALA A 236 7.56 -12.88 -2.24
C ALA A 236 6.76 -12.37 -1.03
N PHE A 237 5.45 -12.22 -1.16
CA PHE A 237 4.60 -11.60 -0.15
C PHE A 237 3.52 -12.55 0.37
N ALA A 238 3.20 -12.43 1.65
CA ALA A 238 2.15 -13.17 2.31
C ALA A 238 1.36 -12.32 3.31
N SER A 239 0.27 -12.88 3.82
CA SER A 239 -0.62 -12.30 4.82
C SER A 239 -1.11 -13.41 5.75
N GLU A 240 -0.37 -13.68 6.82
CA GLU A 240 -0.67 -14.81 7.72
C GLU A 240 -1.92 -14.57 8.57
N ASN A 241 -2.09 -13.36 9.09
CA ASN A 241 -3.16 -13.02 10.03
C ASN A 241 -4.44 -12.52 9.36
N TYR A 242 -4.51 -12.48 8.02
CA TYR A 242 -5.69 -12.05 7.29
C TYR A 242 -5.81 -12.75 5.94
N PRO A 243 -7.00 -13.23 5.53
CA PRO A 243 -7.17 -13.89 4.24
C PRO A 243 -6.82 -12.99 3.05
N HIS A 244 -6.41 -13.63 1.95
CA HIS A 244 -6.23 -12.92 0.68
C HIS A 244 -7.56 -12.32 0.21
N LEU A 245 -7.50 -11.11 -0.31
CA LEU A 245 -8.65 -10.36 -0.82
C LEU A 245 -9.10 -10.86 -2.19
N ALA A 246 -8.16 -11.37 -2.99
CA ALA A 246 -8.45 -12.04 -4.25
C ALA A 246 -7.33 -13.00 -4.65
N THR A 247 -7.66 -13.99 -5.48
CA THR A 247 -6.69 -14.85 -6.16
C THR A 247 -6.88 -14.71 -7.67
N ALA A 248 -5.82 -14.39 -8.40
CA ALA A 248 -5.81 -14.28 -9.85
C ALA A 248 -5.36 -15.60 -10.48
N GLY A 249 -6.34 -16.39 -10.94
CA GLY A 249 -6.15 -17.59 -11.75
C GLY A 249 -6.61 -17.34 -13.19
N VAL A 250 -7.39 -18.27 -13.76
CA VAL A 250 -8.05 -18.06 -15.06
C VAL A 250 -9.01 -16.86 -15.01
N SER A 251 -9.66 -16.67 -13.86
CA SER A 251 -10.40 -15.47 -13.47
C SER A 251 -9.80 -14.90 -12.18
N ILE A 252 -10.16 -13.65 -11.87
CA ILE A 252 -9.83 -13.04 -10.57
C ILE A 252 -10.99 -13.33 -9.61
N ASP A 253 -10.72 -14.16 -8.62
CA ASP A 253 -11.69 -14.59 -7.63
C ASP A 253 -11.59 -13.72 -6.37
N TYR A 254 -12.56 -12.82 -6.18
CA TYR A 254 -12.59 -11.85 -5.07
C TYR A 254 -13.24 -12.42 -3.82
N ASN A 255 -12.52 -12.37 -2.71
CA ASN A 255 -12.99 -12.77 -1.39
C ASN A 255 -13.72 -11.62 -0.67
N ARG A 256 -14.89 -11.26 -1.23
CA ARG A 256 -15.68 -10.07 -0.87
C ARG A 256 -15.92 -9.85 0.63
N PRO A 257 -16.20 -10.86 1.47
CA PRO A 257 -16.40 -10.65 2.91
C PRO A 257 -15.20 -10.04 3.65
N TYR A 258 -13.99 -10.14 3.10
CA TYR A 258 -12.77 -9.60 3.70
C TYR A 258 -12.32 -8.28 3.08
N ILE A 259 -13.00 -7.81 2.03
CA ILE A 259 -12.70 -6.54 1.38
C ILE A 259 -13.46 -5.42 2.11
N ARG A 260 -12.79 -4.30 2.40
CA ARG A 260 -13.43 -3.14 3.00
C ARG A 260 -14.57 -2.65 2.12
N SER A 261 -15.73 -2.40 2.72
CA SER A 261 -16.88 -1.86 2.01
C SER A 261 -16.63 -0.42 1.54
N TYR A 262 -17.15 -0.09 0.36
CA TYR A 262 -17.22 1.27 -0.16
C TYR A 262 -18.06 2.18 0.76
N GLN A 263 -17.58 3.40 1.04
CA GLN A 263 -18.17 4.35 2.00
C GLN A 263 -18.43 5.71 1.31
N PRO A 264 -19.55 5.88 0.56
CA PRO A 264 -19.76 7.01 -0.35
C PRO A 264 -19.64 8.40 0.30
N ASN A 265 -19.96 8.51 1.59
CA ASN A 265 -20.04 9.77 2.30
C ASN A 265 -18.73 10.18 3.00
N GLN A 266 -17.63 9.46 2.74
CA GLN A 266 -16.32 9.81 3.30
C GLN A 266 -15.42 10.42 2.22
N PRO A 267 -15.13 11.73 2.27
CA PRO A 267 -14.13 12.32 1.39
C PRO A 267 -12.74 11.82 1.76
N LEU A 268 -11.86 11.70 0.76
CA LEU A 268 -10.45 11.41 1.00
C LEU A 268 -9.82 12.58 1.75
N THR A 269 -9.12 12.28 2.83
CA THR A 269 -8.24 13.21 3.54
C THR A 269 -6.89 12.53 3.78
N ILE A 270 -5.79 13.29 3.68
CA ILE A 270 -4.45 12.74 3.88
C ILE A 270 -3.80 13.16 5.19
N ARG A 271 -3.15 12.21 5.88
CA ARG A 271 -2.31 12.48 7.05
C ARG A 271 -0.85 12.60 6.63
N THR A 272 -0.31 13.81 6.61
CA THR A 272 1.08 14.07 6.14
C THR A 272 2.06 14.44 7.25
N ARG A 273 1.60 14.60 8.49
CA ARG A 273 2.49 14.76 9.65
C ARG A 273 2.76 13.37 10.23
N LEU A 274 3.99 12.89 10.05
CA LEU A 274 4.50 11.64 10.60
C LEU A 274 5.65 11.98 11.56
N ASP A 275 5.81 11.22 12.64
CA ASP A 275 6.96 11.33 13.54
C ASP A 275 7.90 10.12 13.34
N PRO A 276 9.04 10.30 12.67
CA PRO A 276 9.96 9.19 12.39
C PRO A 276 10.86 8.82 13.58
N ARG A 277 10.72 9.47 14.75
CA ARG A 277 11.54 9.21 15.95
C ARG A 277 11.07 7.94 16.67
N VAL A 278 11.11 6.83 15.95
CA VAL A 278 10.69 5.50 16.41
C VAL A 278 11.80 4.48 16.14
N THR A 279 11.75 3.34 16.81
CA THR A 279 12.68 2.23 16.57
C THR A 279 11.97 0.89 16.72
N ILE A 280 12.58 -0.17 16.17
CA ILE A 280 12.20 -1.55 16.44
C ILE A 280 13.22 -2.13 17.43
N LEU A 281 12.74 -2.73 18.52
CA LEU A 281 13.55 -3.49 19.47
C LEU A 281 13.17 -4.96 19.34
N LYS A 282 13.99 -5.72 18.62
CA LYS A 282 13.81 -7.17 18.46
C LYS A 282 14.47 -7.91 19.61
N LEU A 283 13.69 -8.69 20.36
CA LEU A 283 14.22 -9.52 21.43
C LEU A 283 14.87 -10.80 20.88
N PHE A 284 15.91 -11.28 21.57
CA PHE A 284 16.49 -12.60 21.33
C PHE A 284 17.07 -13.13 22.65
N PRO A 285 17.21 -14.45 22.83
CA PRO A 285 17.85 -15.00 24.02
C PRO A 285 19.27 -14.46 24.18
N GLY A 286 19.54 -13.79 25.31
CA GLY A 286 20.83 -13.16 25.58
C GLY A 286 20.92 -11.66 25.29
N ILE A 287 19.81 -10.99 24.95
CA ILE A 287 19.78 -9.52 24.92
C ILE A 287 20.22 -8.94 26.27
N THR A 288 21.06 -7.90 26.25
CA THR A 288 21.72 -7.38 27.45
C THR A 288 21.17 -6.02 27.85
N GLN A 289 21.33 -5.68 29.14
CA GLN A 289 20.92 -4.38 29.68
C GLN A 289 21.51 -3.18 28.92
N PRO A 290 22.83 -3.12 28.63
CA PRO A 290 23.41 -1.98 27.92
C PRO A 290 22.81 -1.76 26.52
N VAL A 291 22.42 -2.83 25.82
CA VAL A 291 21.77 -2.74 24.50
C VAL A 291 20.39 -2.11 24.62
N VAL A 292 19.56 -2.60 25.55
CA VAL A 292 18.21 -2.06 25.77
C VAL A 292 18.28 -0.61 26.25
N GLU A 293 19.15 -0.32 27.21
CA GLU A 293 19.39 1.03 27.73
C GLU A 293 19.81 2.02 26.63
N SER A 294 20.72 1.60 25.74
CA SER A 294 21.16 2.43 24.61
C SER A 294 20.01 2.78 23.67
N ILE A 295 19.13 1.81 23.39
CA ILE A 295 17.97 2.01 22.50
C ILE A 295 16.92 2.91 23.15
N VAL A 296 16.52 2.62 24.39
CA VAL A 296 15.46 3.42 25.05
C VAL A 296 15.91 4.84 25.42
N SER A 297 17.23 5.08 25.43
CA SER A 297 17.84 6.38 25.74
C SER A 297 18.21 7.18 24.49
N ILE A 298 17.84 6.71 23.29
CA ILE A 298 18.01 7.49 22.05
C ILE A 298 17.39 8.89 22.24
N PRO A 299 18.14 9.98 21.99
CA PRO A 299 17.64 11.33 22.19
C PRO A 299 16.36 11.59 21.38
N ASN A 300 15.34 12.14 22.04
CA ASN A 300 14.04 12.47 21.46
C ASN A 300 13.23 11.28 20.92
N LEU A 301 13.57 10.03 21.30
CA LEU A 301 12.78 8.86 20.94
C LEU A 301 11.33 9.01 21.43
N ARG A 302 10.37 8.73 20.56
CA ARG A 302 8.93 8.88 20.84
C ARG A 302 8.21 7.54 20.92
N GLY A 303 8.71 6.51 20.24
CA GLY A 303 8.07 5.20 20.25
C GLY A 303 8.99 4.03 19.91
N ILE A 304 8.62 2.85 20.40
CA ILE A 304 9.33 1.59 20.21
C ILE A 304 8.31 0.54 19.78
N VAL A 305 8.54 -0.12 18.65
CA VAL A 305 7.93 -1.42 18.35
C VAL A 305 8.79 -2.49 19.00
N LEU A 306 8.28 -3.12 20.05
CA LEU A 306 8.96 -4.18 20.78
C LEU A 306 8.54 -5.52 20.18
N GLU A 307 9.44 -6.18 19.44
CA GLU A 307 9.15 -7.51 18.92
C GLU A 307 9.48 -8.57 19.98
N THR A 308 8.45 -9.23 20.50
CA THR A 308 8.53 -10.22 21.57
C THR A 308 8.33 -11.65 21.07
N PHE A 309 8.55 -12.64 21.94
CA PHE A 309 8.40 -14.04 21.58
C PHE A 309 6.94 -14.50 21.63
N GLY A 310 6.52 -15.30 20.64
CA GLY A 310 5.23 -16.00 20.65
C GLY A 310 4.06 -15.07 20.92
N ALA A 311 3.26 -15.37 21.96
CA ALA A 311 2.06 -14.61 22.29
C ALA A 311 2.30 -13.26 23.01
N GLY A 312 3.50 -12.67 22.92
CA GLY A 312 3.79 -11.38 23.54
C GLY A 312 4.80 -11.40 24.70
N ASN A 313 5.65 -12.43 24.78
CA ASN A 313 6.49 -12.71 25.96
C ASN A 313 7.87 -12.06 25.86
N ALA A 314 8.30 -11.43 26.94
CA ALA A 314 9.62 -10.80 27.07
C ALA A 314 10.33 -11.26 28.37
N PRO A 315 11.65 -11.00 28.52
CA PRO A 315 12.35 -11.18 29.78
C PRO A 315 11.63 -10.53 30.96
N THR A 316 11.68 -11.18 32.13
CA THR A 316 11.08 -10.69 33.37
C THR A 316 12.09 -10.19 34.38
N ASP A 317 13.36 -10.14 34.01
CA ASP A 317 14.40 -9.56 34.85
C ASP A 317 14.04 -8.12 35.23
N ALA A 318 14.28 -7.77 36.49
CA ALA A 318 13.93 -6.45 37.03
C ALA A 318 14.55 -5.32 36.18
N TRP A 319 15.83 -5.46 35.81
CA TRP A 319 16.53 -4.49 34.98
C TRP A 319 15.80 -4.22 33.64
N PHE A 320 15.21 -5.24 33.03
CA PHE A 320 14.55 -5.10 31.72
C PHE A 320 13.24 -4.34 31.86
N LEU A 321 12.42 -4.74 32.84
CA LEU A 321 11.14 -4.09 33.12
C LEU A 321 11.34 -2.65 33.60
N ASP A 322 12.33 -2.40 34.47
CA ASP A 322 12.66 -1.08 34.99
C ASP A 322 13.16 -0.16 33.86
N THR A 323 13.99 -0.67 32.94
CA THR A 323 14.48 0.08 31.78
C THR A 323 13.34 0.50 30.85
N LEU A 324 12.42 -0.44 30.54
CA LEU A 324 11.24 -0.13 29.72
C LEU A 324 10.28 0.82 30.44
N LYS A 325 10.03 0.61 31.74
CA LYS A 325 9.16 1.47 32.54
C LYS A 325 9.71 2.89 32.59
N ALA A 326 11.02 3.06 32.82
CA ALA A 326 11.65 4.37 32.81
C ALA A 326 11.49 5.10 31.47
N ALA A 327 11.53 4.37 30.35
CA ALA A 327 11.25 4.94 29.03
C ALA A 327 9.79 5.38 28.88
N ILE A 328 8.85 4.53 29.35
CA ILE A 328 7.41 4.82 29.33
C ILE A 328 7.07 6.03 30.20
N ASP A 329 7.68 6.14 31.38
CA ASP A 329 7.52 7.27 32.31
C ASP A 329 8.05 8.58 31.69
N ARG A 330 9.06 8.52 30.81
CA ARG A 330 9.53 9.67 30.00
C ARG A 330 8.60 10.02 28.84
N GLY A 331 7.54 9.25 28.61
CA GLY A 331 6.57 9.47 27.53
C GLY A 331 6.85 8.69 26.25
N VAL A 332 7.80 7.74 26.24
CA VAL A 332 8.01 6.83 25.10
C VAL A 332 6.87 5.83 25.04
N VAL A 333 6.27 5.66 23.86
CA VAL A 333 5.24 4.63 23.64
C VAL A 333 5.91 3.31 23.29
N VAL A 334 5.58 2.24 23.99
CA VAL A 334 6.08 0.88 23.68
C VAL A 334 4.93 0.04 23.16
N PHE A 335 5.07 -0.47 21.95
CA PHE A 335 4.05 -1.22 21.21
C PHE A 335 4.53 -2.65 20.97
N ASN A 336 3.88 -3.62 21.62
CA ASN A 336 4.31 -5.02 21.65
C ASN A 336 3.75 -5.78 20.44
N VAL A 337 4.64 -6.28 19.59
CA VAL A 337 4.33 -7.06 18.40
C VAL A 337 5.02 -8.42 18.53
N SER A 338 4.44 -9.47 17.96
CA SER A 338 5.11 -10.79 17.94
C SER A 338 6.18 -10.83 16.86
N GLN A 339 7.29 -11.52 17.11
CA GLN A 339 8.25 -11.89 16.06
C GLN A 339 7.74 -13.02 15.15
N CYS A 340 6.69 -13.74 15.57
CA CYS A 340 6.07 -14.78 14.77
C CYS A 340 5.27 -14.14 13.63
N GLU A 341 5.39 -14.68 12.42
CA GLU A 341 4.67 -14.18 11.24
C GLU A 341 3.16 -14.31 11.39
N GLY A 342 2.71 -15.43 11.96
CA GLY A 342 1.31 -15.70 12.31
C GLY A 342 1.06 -15.70 13.82
N GLY A 343 -0.17 -15.34 14.20
CA GLY A 343 -0.64 -15.34 15.58
C GLY A 343 -0.89 -13.95 16.13
N ARG A 344 -1.08 -13.88 17.46
CA ARG A 344 -1.52 -12.67 18.16
C ARG A 344 -0.81 -12.49 19.49
N VAL A 345 -0.38 -11.27 19.78
CA VAL A 345 0.01 -10.83 21.12
C VAL A 345 -1.22 -10.85 22.02
N THR A 346 -1.19 -11.69 23.06
CA THR A 346 -2.25 -11.80 24.05
C THR A 346 -1.73 -11.37 25.42
N GLN A 347 -1.66 -10.05 25.63
CA GLN A 347 -1.23 -9.48 26.90
C GLN A 347 -2.15 -9.93 28.05
N GLY A 348 -1.55 -10.22 29.21
CA GLY A 348 -2.26 -10.60 30.43
C GLY A 348 -2.55 -12.10 30.58
N ARG A 349 -2.41 -12.94 29.52
CA ARG A 349 -2.59 -14.40 29.64
C ARG A 349 -1.44 -15.12 30.33
N TYR A 350 -0.22 -14.60 30.21
CA TYR A 350 0.97 -15.15 30.85
C TYR A 350 1.54 -14.14 31.85
N GLN A 351 2.26 -14.63 32.86
CA GLN A 351 2.86 -13.78 33.91
C GLN A 351 3.76 -12.69 33.30
N THR A 352 4.55 -13.04 32.29
CA THR A 352 5.46 -12.14 31.58
C THR A 352 4.71 -11.02 30.85
N SER A 353 3.67 -11.34 30.08
CA SER A 353 2.89 -10.36 29.32
C SER A 353 2.00 -9.48 30.20
N LYS A 354 1.63 -9.96 31.40
CA LYS A 354 0.95 -9.16 32.44
C LYS A 354 1.86 -8.06 33.01
N LEU A 355 3.14 -8.36 33.25
CA LEU A 355 4.11 -7.36 33.74
C LEU A 355 4.31 -6.23 32.72
N LEU A 356 4.41 -6.57 31.43
CA LEU A 356 4.48 -5.57 30.35
C LEU A 356 3.24 -4.66 30.33
N GLN A 357 2.05 -5.24 30.48
CA GLN A 357 0.80 -4.47 30.53
C GLN A 357 0.78 -3.52 31.74
N GLN A 358 1.24 -3.98 32.91
CA GLN A 358 1.27 -3.18 34.14
C GLN A 358 2.19 -1.96 34.04
N ILE A 359 3.32 -2.07 33.33
CA ILE A 359 4.22 -0.93 33.10
C ILE A 359 3.78 -0.04 31.92
N GLY A 360 2.63 -0.34 31.28
CA GLY A 360 2.01 0.49 30.25
C GLY A 360 2.36 0.13 28.81
N VAL A 361 2.94 -1.04 28.54
CA VAL A 361 3.16 -1.51 27.14
C VAL A 361 1.82 -1.79 26.46
N VAL A 362 1.66 -1.32 25.22
CA VAL A 362 0.43 -1.48 24.43
C VAL A 362 0.50 -2.74 23.57
N SER A 363 -0.57 -3.55 23.53
CA SER A 363 -0.66 -4.74 22.65
C SER A 363 -0.84 -4.34 21.20
N GLY A 364 -0.05 -4.93 20.30
CA GLY A 364 -0.25 -4.88 18.85
C GLY A 364 -1.20 -5.94 18.31
N ALA A 365 -1.75 -6.81 19.16
CA ALA A 365 -2.61 -7.92 18.73
C ALA A 365 -1.93 -8.74 17.60
N ASP A 366 -2.56 -8.85 16.44
CA ASP A 366 -2.13 -9.62 15.26
C ASP A 366 -1.59 -8.74 14.11
N ILE A 367 -1.16 -7.51 14.43
CA ILE A 367 -0.52 -6.59 13.47
C ILE A 367 0.85 -7.09 13.01
N THR A 368 1.22 -6.80 11.76
CA THR A 368 2.58 -7.03 11.24
C THR A 368 3.55 -5.96 11.74
N THR A 369 4.86 -6.22 11.71
CA THR A 369 5.88 -5.23 12.07
C THR A 369 5.83 -4.00 11.15
N GLU A 370 5.61 -4.19 9.85
CA GLU A 370 5.49 -3.12 8.85
C GLU A 370 4.33 -2.19 9.17
N ALA A 371 3.17 -2.77 9.48
CA ALA A 371 2.00 -2.01 9.88
C ALA A 371 2.19 -1.35 11.25
N ALA A 372 2.83 -2.02 12.19
CA ALA A 372 3.06 -1.48 13.52
C ALA A 372 3.93 -0.22 13.52
N ILE A 373 5.08 -0.27 12.84
CA ILE A 373 6.01 0.86 12.81
C ILE A 373 5.42 2.05 12.07
N THR A 374 4.69 1.80 10.98
CA THR A 374 4.05 2.87 10.19
C THR A 374 2.82 3.45 10.88
N LYS A 375 1.99 2.63 11.54
CA LYS A 375 0.89 3.08 12.40
C LYS A 375 1.42 3.98 13.52
N LEU A 376 2.51 3.58 14.17
CA LEU A 376 3.14 4.35 15.24
C LEU A 376 3.65 5.70 14.75
N MET A 377 4.36 5.74 13.61
CA MET A 377 4.82 7.00 12.98
C MET A 377 3.67 7.94 12.64
N VAL A 378 2.58 7.42 12.06
CA VAL A 378 1.41 8.22 11.69
C VAL A 378 0.70 8.75 12.93
N LEU A 379 0.40 7.90 13.92
CA LEU A 379 -0.33 8.34 15.11
C LEU A 379 0.46 9.32 15.98
N LEU A 380 1.77 9.12 16.14
CA LEU A 380 2.64 10.06 16.86
C LEU A 380 2.69 11.46 16.23
N GLY A 381 2.50 11.55 14.91
CA GLY A 381 2.44 12.82 14.19
C GLY A 381 1.07 13.50 14.20
N GLN A 382 0.02 12.82 14.68
CA GLN A 382 -1.36 13.30 14.67
C GLN A 382 -1.98 13.48 16.05
N GLU A 383 -1.61 12.66 17.03
CA GLU A 383 -2.18 12.67 18.37
C GLU A 383 -1.14 13.06 19.41
N ALA A 384 -1.44 14.13 20.14
CA ALA A 384 -0.57 14.66 21.19
C ALA A 384 -0.94 14.11 22.57
N ASP A 385 -2.19 13.70 22.79
CA ASP A 385 -2.63 13.09 24.03
C ASP A 385 -2.10 11.64 24.14
N PRO A 386 -1.20 11.34 25.10
CA PRO A 386 -0.65 10.00 25.28
C PRO A 386 -1.72 8.93 25.58
N VAL A 387 -2.82 9.29 26.25
CA VAL A 387 -3.88 8.34 26.59
C VAL A 387 -4.62 7.93 25.33
N ARG A 388 -5.07 8.91 24.55
CA ARG A 388 -5.74 8.67 23.27
C ARG A 388 -4.82 7.99 22.24
N LEU A 389 -3.54 8.33 22.20
CA LEU A 389 -2.56 7.66 21.35
C LEU A 389 -2.47 6.16 21.65
N ARG A 390 -2.36 5.78 22.93
CA ARG A 390 -2.32 4.36 23.34
C ARG A 390 -3.63 3.64 22.99
N ALA A 391 -4.78 4.30 23.16
CA ALA A 391 -6.08 3.74 22.79
C ALA A 391 -6.18 3.50 21.27
N LEU A 392 -5.78 4.47 20.44
CA LEU A 392 -5.76 4.34 18.98
C LEU A 392 -4.79 3.26 18.49
N LEU A 393 -3.65 3.09 19.15
CA LEU A 393 -2.70 2.02 18.83
C LEU A 393 -3.30 0.63 19.07
N ALA A 394 -4.04 0.46 20.16
CA ALA A 394 -4.64 -0.81 20.56
C ALA A 394 -5.91 -1.20 19.80
N GLN A 395 -6.41 -0.35 18.89
CA GLN A 395 -7.66 -0.58 18.14
C GLN A 395 -7.41 -0.66 16.64
N PRO A 396 -8.15 -1.50 15.89
CA PRO A 396 -8.07 -1.50 14.44
C PRO A 396 -8.54 -0.15 13.86
N ILE A 397 -7.76 0.42 12.93
CA ILE A 397 -8.10 1.68 12.26
C ILE A 397 -8.44 1.44 10.79
N MET A 398 -7.61 0.66 10.10
CA MET A 398 -7.70 0.42 8.65
C MET A 398 -7.61 -1.07 8.32
N GLY A 399 -8.00 -1.94 9.27
CA GLY A 399 -8.02 -3.39 9.10
C GLY A 399 -6.68 -4.10 9.32
N GLU A 400 -5.69 -3.41 9.90
CA GLU A 400 -4.32 -3.89 10.16
C GLU A 400 -4.21 -4.94 11.28
N MET A 401 -5.21 -5.00 12.15
CA MET A 401 -5.33 -5.98 13.23
C MET A 401 -6.81 -6.38 13.35
N SER A 402 -7.07 -7.55 13.92
CA SER A 402 -8.44 -8.02 14.14
C SER A 402 -8.88 -7.64 15.57
N GLU A 403 -10.18 -7.54 15.81
CA GLU A 403 -10.71 -7.26 17.15
C GLU A 403 -10.40 -8.36 18.17
#